data_AF-A0A3G2S240-F1
#
_entry.id   AF-A0A3G2S240-F1
#
_cell.length_a   1.000
_cell.length_b   1.000
_cell.length_c   1.000
_cell.angle_alpha   90.00
_cell.angle_beta   90.00
_cell.angle_gamma   90.00
#
_symmetry.space_group_name_H-M   'P 1'
#
loop_
_entity.id
_entity.type
_entity.pdbx_description
1 polymer ?
#
loop_
_entity_poly.entity_id
_entity_poly.type
_entity_poly.pdbx_seq_one_letter_code
_entity_poly.pdbx_strand_id
1 'polypeptide(L)'
;MTEGAAPLAPGPPPGPPPRPPRVRRKLVVDESKLSPKERYTQSQRREVDRVLTRAFRMNPYDILDLTQDADEKTIQKSYRKKSLLIHPDKMTEDQARAEEAFDLLKKSLDHLLDENRRKALDETVTSARCLALRELGLPMTLTNEEIELEKVPGGRLDQIAPSFEDRIKIYVKDIVLDEELKKRKAIQHKQEAEIEAAKLRMDAEEERKRRAELDTAWEEAREDRVQGWRSFNKTTKRRKKGPAVLG
;
A
#
# COMPACT_ATOMS: atom_id res chain seq x y z
N MET A 1 59.51 -1.91 50.23
CA MET A 1 59.50 -0.63 49.49
C MET A 1 58.19 -0.59 48.74
N THR A 2 57.21 0.14 49.26
CA THR A 2 55.84 0.22 48.75
C THR A 2 55.69 1.53 47.97
N GLU A 3 55.65 1.45 46.65
CA GLU A 3 55.32 2.61 45.81
C GLU A 3 53.80 2.78 45.74
N GLY A 4 53.31 3.90 46.27
CA GLY A 4 51.91 4.30 46.20
C GLY A 4 51.61 5.06 44.92
N ALA A 5 50.68 4.54 44.12
CA ALA A 5 50.14 5.21 42.94
C ALA A 5 49.16 6.33 43.36
N ALA A 6 49.33 7.52 42.79
CA ALA A 6 48.44 8.67 42.98
C ALA A 6 47.08 8.46 42.27
N PRO A 7 45.95 8.92 42.85
CA PRO A 7 44.64 8.78 42.23
C PRO A 7 44.42 9.81 41.10
N LEU A 8 43.89 9.33 39.97
CA LEU A 8 43.48 10.14 38.81
C LEU A 8 42.27 11.00 39.15
N ALA A 9 42.30 12.27 38.70
CA ALA A 9 41.22 13.24 38.91
C ALA A 9 39.92 12.84 38.18
N PRO A 10 38.74 13.15 38.74
CA PRO A 10 37.46 12.88 38.10
C PRO A 10 37.24 13.78 36.89
N GLY A 11 36.84 13.18 35.77
CA GLY A 11 36.54 13.89 34.52
C GLY A 11 35.31 14.82 34.64
N PRO A 12 35.15 15.77 33.70
CA PRO A 12 34.09 16.76 33.74
C PRO A 12 32.70 16.09 33.60
N PRO A 13 31.65 16.65 34.22
CA PRO A 13 30.30 16.11 34.14
C PRO A 13 29.75 16.16 32.71
N PRO A 14 28.90 15.20 32.31
CA PRO A 14 28.29 15.19 30.98
C PRO A 14 27.43 16.44 30.77
N GLY A 15 27.60 17.06 29.60
CA GLY A 15 26.84 18.25 29.20
C GLY A 15 25.34 17.99 29.12
N PRO A 16 24.51 19.04 29.19
CA PRO A 16 23.05 18.91 29.15
C PRO A 16 22.58 18.28 27.83
N PRO A 17 21.51 17.47 27.85
CA PRO A 17 20.98 16.83 26.65
C PRO A 17 20.54 17.89 25.62
N PRO A 18 20.60 17.56 24.32
CA PRO A 18 20.16 18.47 23.26
C PRO A 18 18.69 18.86 23.45
N ARG A 19 18.39 20.15 23.32
CA ARG A 19 17.01 20.65 23.41
C ARG A 19 16.14 19.95 22.36
N PRO A 20 14.90 19.54 22.70
CA PRO A 20 13.97 19.01 21.72
C PRO A 20 13.70 20.06 20.63
N PRO A 21 13.44 19.63 19.38
CA PRO A 21 13.17 20.54 18.28
C PRO A 21 11.98 21.43 18.63
N ARG A 22 12.17 22.75 18.47
CA ARG A 22 11.16 23.76 18.78
C ARG A 22 9.98 23.57 17.81
N VAL A 23 8.90 22.94 18.27
CA VAL A 23 7.66 22.84 17.48
C VAL A 23 7.21 24.26 17.17
N ARG A 24 7.30 24.67 15.89
CA ARG A 24 6.82 25.97 15.43
C ARG A 24 5.33 26.04 15.75
N ARG A 25 4.94 26.77 16.81
CA ARG A 25 3.55 27.16 17.05
C ARG A 25 3.05 27.83 15.77
N LYS A 26 2.04 27.25 15.11
CA LYS A 26 1.37 27.88 13.97
C LYS A 26 0.88 29.25 14.44
N LEU A 27 1.32 30.31 13.79
CA LEU A 27 0.77 31.65 13.99
C LEU A 27 -0.71 31.58 13.65
N VAL A 28 -1.58 31.74 14.64
CA VAL A 28 -3.02 31.83 14.42
C VAL A 28 -3.26 33.24 13.89
N VAL A 29 -3.51 33.35 12.59
CA VAL A 29 -3.84 34.63 11.95
C VAL A 29 -5.21 35.06 12.44
N ASP A 30 -5.31 36.23 13.05
CA ASP A 30 -6.57 36.84 13.48
C ASP A 30 -7.40 37.24 12.26
N GLU A 31 -8.39 36.41 11.91
CA GLU A 31 -9.19 36.55 10.69
C GLU A 31 -10.07 37.80 10.66
N SER A 32 -10.39 38.34 11.85
CA SER A 32 -11.25 39.51 11.98
C SER A 32 -10.64 40.74 11.29
N LYS A 33 -9.31 40.77 11.12
CA LYS A 33 -8.55 41.88 10.52
C LYS A 33 -8.30 41.72 9.01
N LEU A 34 -8.66 40.59 8.42
CA LEU A 34 -8.43 40.33 6.99
C LEU A 34 -9.46 41.05 6.11
N SER A 35 -8.97 41.63 5.02
CA SER A 35 -9.79 42.16 3.92
C SER A 35 -10.64 41.04 3.28
N PRO A 36 -11.82 41.35 2.69
CA PRO A 36 -12.62 40.36 1.96
C PRO A 36 -11.82 39.56 0.93
N LYS A 37 -10.87 40.21 0.24
CA LYS A 37 -9.98 39.54 -0.73
C LYS A 37 -9.05 38.54 -0.05
N GLU A 38 -8.46 38.91 1.08
CA GLU A 38 -7.54 38.05 1.82
C GLU A 38 -8.28 36.86 2.47
N ARG A 39 -9.50 37.08 2.99
CA ARG A 39 -10.36 36.00 3.49
C ARG A 39 -10.69 35.00 2.40
N TYR A 40 -10.99 35.48 1.18
CA TYR A 40 -11.23 34.61 0.03
C TYR A 40 -9.99 33.78 -0.31
N THR A 41 -8.83 34.41 -0.48
CA THR A 41 -7.56 33.69 -0.76
C THR A 41 -7.21 32.69 0.34
N GLN A 42 -7.44 33.04 1.61
CA GLN A 42 -7.25 32.13 2.73
C GLN A 42 -8.20 30.93 2.67
N SER A 43 -9.46 31.15 2.30
CA SER A 43 -10.44 30.08 2.08
C SER A 43 -10.01 29.13 0.96
N GLN A 44 -9.54 29.68 -0.17
CA GLN A 44 -9.00 28.87 -1.28
C GLN A 44 -7.82 27.99 -0.83
N ARG A 45 -6.86 28.57 -0.10
CA ARG A 45 -5.70 27.83 0.43
C ARG A 45 -6.09 26.73 1.40
N ARG A 46 -7.07 26.99 2.27
CA ARG A 46 -7.60 25.99 3.20
C ARG A 46 -8.28 24.85 2.48
N GLU A 47 -9.03 25.16 1.43
CA GLU A 47 -9.70 24.15 0.61
C GLU A 47 -8.67 23.23 -0.07
N VAL A 48 -7.63 23.82 -0.69
CA VAL A 48 -6.53 23.07 -1.29
C VAL A 48 -5.80 22.21 -0.25
N ASP A 49 -5.49 22.75 0.92
CA ASP A 49 -4.87 21.97 2.00
C ASP A 49 -5.76 20.83 2.50
N ARG A 50 -7.09 21.05 2.59
CA ARG A 50 -8.02 19.99 2.95
C ARG A 50 -7.98 18.87 1.91
N VAL A 51 -8.14 19.19 0.63
CA VAL A 51 -8.19 18.19 -0.45
C VAL A 51 -6.88 17.41 -0.60
N LEU A 52 -5.72 18.07 -0.47
CA LEU A 52 -4.43 17.43 -0.68
C LEU A 52 -3.89 16.68 0.54
N THR A 53 -4.09 17.24 1.74
CA THR A 53 -3.40 16.81 2.95
C THR A 53 -4.32 16.09 3.93
N ARG A 54 -5.56 16.58 4.11
CA ARG A 54 -6.46 16.05 5.15
C ARG A 54 -7.43 15.00 4.64
N ALA A 55 -7.95 15.19 3.42
CA ALA A 55 -8.89 14.27 2.82
C ALA A 55 -8.17 12.98 2.44
N PHE A 56 -8.83 11.85 2.69
CA PHE A 56 -8.30 10.56 2.27
C PHE A 56 -8.46 10.40 0.76
N ARG A 57 -7.32 10.34 0.04
CA ARG A 57 -7.26 10.32 -1.44
C ARG A 57 -8.06 9.19 -2.11
N MET A 58 -8.30 8.09 -1.41
CA MET A 58 -9.06 6.94 -1.94
C MET A 58 -10.56 6.99 -1.58
N ASN A 59 -11.01 8.00 -0.82
CA ASN A 59 -12.41 8.23 -0.51
C ASN A 59 -12.95 9.51 -1.20
N PRO A 60 -13.67 9.37 -2.33
CA PRO A 60 -14.32 10.48 -3.03
C PRO A 60 -15.26 11.34 -2.18
N TYR A 61 -15.98 10.75 -1.22
CA TYR A 61 -16.89 11.50 -0.35
C TYR A 61 -16.13 12.48 0.55
N ASP A 62 -14.97 12.07 1.08
CA ASP A 62 -14.15 12.92 1.94
C ASP A 62 -13.47 14.06 1.16
N ILE A 63 -13.09 13.81 -0.10
CA ILE A 63 -12.53 14.83 -1.00
C ILE A 63 -13.57 15.91 -1.33
N LEU A 64 -14.79 15.49 -1.67
CA LEU A 64 -15.92 16.38 -1.98
C LEU A 64 -16.66 16.89 -0.75
N ASP A 65 -16.23 16.49 0.46
CA ASP A 65 -16.81 16.91 1.74
C ASP A 65 -18.32 16.61 1.80
N LEU A 66 -18.67 15.36 1.48
CA LEU A 66 -20.03 14.85 1.40
C LEU A 66 -20.19 13.59 2.27
N THR A 67 -21.43 13.26 2.60
CA THR A 67 -21.81 11.98 3.22
C THR A 67 -22.29 10.99 2.15
N GLN A 68 -22.38 9.72 2.50
CA GLN A 68 -22.89 8.66 1.60
C GLN A 68 -24.32 8.92 1.12
N ASP A 69 -25.11 9.67 1.90
CA ASP A 69 -26.52 9.98 1.61
C ASP A 69 -26.67 11.09 0.55
N ALA A 70 -25.57 11.60 -0.01
CA ALA A 70 -25.60 12.70 -0.97
C ALA A 70 -26.13 12.25 -2.34
N ASP A 71 -27.23 12.86 -2.81
CA ASP A 71 -27.73 12.66 -4.18
C ASP A 71 -26.72 13.09 -5.26
N GLU A 72 -26.87 12.55 -6.47
CA GLU A 72 -26.04 12.91 -7.63
C GLU A 72 -26.05 14.43 -7.90
N LYS A 73 -27.21 15.09 -7.75
CA LYS A 73 -27.34 16.55 -7.88
C LYS A 73 -26.51 17.29 -6.84
N THR A 74 -26.48 16.80 -5.60
CA THR A 74 -25.69 17.37 -4.50
C THR A 74 -24.20 17.18 -4.75
N ILE A 75 -23.80 16.01 -5.27
CA ILE A 75 -22.42 15.70 -5.66
C ILE A 75 -21.94 16.68 -6.74
N GLN A 76 -22.70 16.83 -7.83
CA GLN A 76 -22.35 17.78 -8.90
C GLN A 76 -22.31 19.23 -8.40
N LYS A 77 -23.24 19.63 -7.52
CA LYS A 77 -23.28 20.97 -6.94
C LYS A 77 -22.05 21.24 -6.04
N SER A 78 -21.66 20.27 -5.21
CA SER A 78 -20.46 20.37 -4.37
C SER A 78 -19.21 20.51 -5.23
N TYR A 79 -19.07 19.67 -6.27
CA TYR A 79 -17.96 19.76 -7.22
C TYR A 79 -17.89 21.14 -7.89
N ARG A 80 -18.99 21.66 -8.44
CA ARG A 80 -19.01 22.99 -9.08
C ARG A 80 -18.60 24.10 -8.11
N LYS A 81 -19.08 24.05 -6.86
CA LYS A 81 -18.73 25.03 -5.84
C LYS A 81 -17.24 24.98 -5.49
N LYS A 82 -16.69 23.78 -5.27
CA LYS A 82 -15.31 23.58 -4.84
C LYS A 82 -14.32 23.85 -5.97
N SER A 83 -14.62 23.38 -7.19
CA SER A 83 -13.76 23.58 -8.37
C SER A 83 -13.62 25.06 -8.74
N LEU A 84 -14.69 25.86 -8.60
CA LEU A 84 -14.60 27.32 -8.76
C LEU A 84 -13.78 28.02 -7.68
N LEU A 85 -13.79 27.48 -6.46
CA LEU A 85 -13.00 28.01 -5.35
C LEU A 85 -11.50 27.73 -5.57
N ILE A 86 -11.13 26.53 -6.00
CA ILE A 86 -9.72 26.11 -6.15
C ILE A 86 -9.20 26.16 -7.60
N HIS A 87 -9.87 26.88 -8.50
CA HIS A 87 -9.48 26.90 -9.90
C HIS A 87 -8.05 27.46 -10.06
N PRO A 88 -7.14 26.79 -10.81
CA PRO A 88 -5.73 27.18 -10.90
C PRO A 88 -5.51 28.60 -11.44
N ASP A 89 -6.35 29.06 -12.36
CA ASP A 89 -6.33 30.44 -12.89
C ASP A 89 -6.49 31.52 -11.81
N LYS A 90 -7.24 31.24 -10.74
CA LYS A 90 -7.48 32.18 -9.63
C LYS A 90 -6.41 32.09 -8.53
N MET A 91 -5.54 31.09 -8.57
CA MET A 91 -4.54 30.81 -7.54
C MET A 91 -3.11 30.88 -8.09
N THR A 92 -2.70 32.06 -8.56
CA THR A 92 -1.39 32.28 -9.19
C THR A 92 -0.20 31.95 -8.29
N GLU A 93 -0.30 32.15 -6.97
CA GLU A 93 0.79 31.86 -6.02
C GLU A 93 0.96 30.36 -5.71
N ASP A 94 -0.11 29.56 -5.86
CA ASP A 94 -0.17 28.14 -5.46
C ASP A 94 -0.68 27.24 -6.61
N GLN A 95 -0.39 27.63 -7.86
CA GLN A 95 -1.03 27.06 -9.05
C GLN A 95 -0.86 25.54 -9.18
N ALA A 96 0.34 25.02 -8.93
CA ALA A 96 0.62 23.58 -9.02
C ALA A 96 -0.21 22.76 -8.01
N ARG A 97 -0.38 23.28 -6.78
CA ARG A 97 -1.21 22.63 -5.76
C ARG A 97 -2.69 22.72 -6.09
N ALA A 98 -3.11 23.86 -6.65
CA ALA A 98 -4.48 24.07 -7.10
C ALA A 98 -4.85 23.09 -8.24
N GLU A 99 -3.94 22.86 -9.18
CA GLU A 99 -4.10 21.89 -10.27
C GLU A 99 -4.22 20.44 -9.74
N GLU A 100 -3.33 20.00 -8.85
CA GLU A 100 -3.41 18.68 -8.22
C GLU A 100 -4.75 18.49 -7.47
N ALA A 101 -5.17 19.50 -6.72
CA ALA A 101 -6.42 19.46 -5.97
C ALA A 101 -7.65 19.45 -6.90
N PHE A 102 -7.62 20.22 -7.99
CA PHE A 102 -8.67 20.26 -9.00
C PHE A 102 -8.82 18.90 -9.70
N ASP A 103 -7.70 18.27 -10.07
CA ASP A 103 -7.69 16.93 -10.65
C ASP A 103 -8.27 15.88 -9.70
N LEU A 104 -7.97 15.97 -8.40
CA LEU A 104 -8.56 15.10 -7.39
C LEU A 104 -10.06 15.31 -7.24
N LEU A 105 -10.54 16.56 -7.25
CA LEU A 105 -11.99 16.84 -7.25
C LEU A 105 -12.67 16.21 -8.47
N LYS A 106 -12.07 16.34 -9.66
CA LYS A 106 -12.61 15.78 -10.90
C LYS A 106 -12.65 14.25 -10.87
N LYS A 107 -11.54 13.60 -10.49
CA LYS A 107 -11.48 12.14 -10.31
C LYS A 107 -12.51 11.64 -9.30
N SER A 108 -12.76 12.40 -8.24
CA SER A 108 -13.76 12.05 -7.22
C SER A 108 -15.19 12.16 -7.75
N LEU A 109 -15.48 13.21 -8.53
CA LEU A 109 -16.76 13.34 -9.23
C LEU A 109 -16.98 12.14 -10.17
N ASP A 110 -16.03 11.86 -11.05
CA ASP A 110 -16.13 10.76 -12.02
C ASP A 110 -16.32 9.41 -11.31
N HIS A 111 -15.68 9.20 -10.16
CA HIS A 111 -15.86 8.00 -9.34
C HIS A 111 -17.27 7.88 -8.74
N LEU A 112 -17.87 8.99 -8.30
CA LEU A 112 -19.21 8.99 -7.71
C LEU A 112 -20.33 8.97 -8.75
N LEU A 113 -20.05 9.36 -10.00
CA LEU A 113 -20.99 9.26 -11.11
C LEU A 113 -21.06 7.83 -11.69
N ASP A 114 -20.01 7.03 -11.52
CA ASP A 114 -20.03 5.61 -11.87
C ASP A 114 -20.75 4.79 -10.79
N GLU A 115 -21.93 4.26 -11.14
CA GLU A 115 -22.79 3.49 -10.23
C GLU A 115 -22.07 2.28 -9.60
N ASN A 116 -21.24 1.56 -10.36
CA ASN A 116 -20.56 0.37 -9.86
C ASN A 116 -19.50 0.74 -8.82
N ARG A 117 -18.73 1.78 -9.12
CA ARG A 117 -17.67 2.28 -8.24
C ARG A 117 -18.26 2.93 -6.99
N ARG A 118 -19.36 3.68 -7.16
CA ARG A 118 -20.10 4.27 -6.05
C ARG A 118 -20.67 3.19 -5.13
N LYS A 119 -21.31 2.15 -5.67
CA LYS A 119 -21.86 1.05 -4.88
C LYS A 119 -20.79 0.34 -4.05
N ALA A 120 -19.64 0.03 -4.64
CA ALA A 120 -18.54 -0.59 -3.90
C ALA A 120 -18.04 0.30 -2.75
N LEU A 121 -17.93 1.61 -2.98
CA LEU A 121 -17.58 2.57 -1.95
C LEU A 121 -18.65 2.65 -0.85
N ASP A 122 -19.93 2.65 -1.21
CA ASP A 122 -21.06 2.70 -0.26
C ASP A 122 -21.09 1.44 0.63
N GLU A 123 -20.76 0.27 0.08
CA GLU A 123 -20.59 -0.97 0.84
C GLU A 123 -19.45 -0.86 1.86
N THR A 124 -18.32 -0.25 1.47
CA THR A 124 -17.20 0.03 2.38
C THR A 124 -17.60 1.02 3.49
N VAL A 125 -18.30 2.11 3.15
CA VAL A 125 -18.75 3.11 4.14
C VAL A 125 -19.79 2.51 5.09
N THR A 126 -20.70 1.68 4.58
CA THR A 126 -21.69 0.96 5.40
C THR A 126 -20.98 0.00 6.37
N SER A 127 -19.98 -0.74 5.89
CA SER A 127 -19.15 -1.61 6.73
C SER A 127 -18.39 -0.81 7.80
N ALA A 128 -17.82 0.33 7.44
CA ALA A 128 -17.14 1.23 8.38
C ALA A 128 -18.09 1.81 9.44
N ARG A 129 -19.31 2.21 9.05
CA ARG A 129 -20.37 2.66 9.97
C ARG A 129 -20.71 1.57 10.99
N CYS A 130 -20.90 0.35 10.51
CA CYS A 130 -21.15 -0.82 11.33
C CYS A 130 -20.01 -1.07 12.35
N LEU A 131 -18.75 -0.93 11.93
CA LEU A 131 -17.60 -1.03 12.84
C LEU A 131 -17.56 0.10 13.87
N ALA A 132 -17.85 1.34 13.47
CA ALA A 132 -17.91 2.49 14.36
C ALA A 132 -19.00 2.34 15.42
N LEU A 133 -20.20 1.89 15.04
CA LEU A 133 -21.29 1.62 15.98
C LEU A 133 -20.91 0.51 16.97
N ARG A 134 -20.28 -0.56 16.48
CA ARG A 134 -19.80 -1.67 17.33
C ARG A 134 -18.77 -1.20 18.34
N GLU A 135 -17.82 -0.36 17.94
CA GLU A 135 -16.81 0.22 18.83
C GLU A 135 -17.45 1.01 19.99
N LEU A 136 -18.54 1.71 19.70
CA LEU A 136 -19.31 2.51 20.67
C LEU A 136 -20.33 1.69 21.48
N GLY A 137 -20.37 0.36 21.29
CA GLY A 137 -21.33 -0.52 21.94
C GLY A 137 -22.79 -0.21 21.57
N LEU A 138 -23.01 0.32 20.37
CA LEU A 138 -24.33 0.61 19.81
C LEU A 138 -24.75 -0.51 18.85
N PRO A 139 -26.06 -0.80 18.72
CA PRO A 139 -26.54 -1.73 17.71
C PRO A 139 -26.15 -1.29 16.30
N MET A 140 -25.64 -2.24 15.50
CA MET A 140 -25.20 -1.97 14.11
C MET A 140 -26.35 -1.59 13.17
N THR A 141 -27.59 -1.87 13.58
CA THR A 141 -28.82 -1.59 12.82
C THR A 141 -29.40 -0.20 13.08
N LEU A 142 -28.71 0.67 13.84
CA LEU A 142 -29.20 2.02 14.10
C LEU A 142 -29.44 2.79 12.80
N THR A 143 -30.65 3.34 12.69
CA THR A 143 -31.07 4.23 11.62
C THR A 143 -30.40 5.60 11.74
N ASN A 144 -30.46 6.42 10.68
CA ASN A 144 -29.94 7.79 10.73
C ASN A 144 -30.68 8.65 11.77
N GLU A 145 -31.99 8.49 11.91
CA GLU A 145 -32.82 9.24 12.87
C GLU A 145 -32.43 8.92 14.32
N GLU A 146 -32.23 7.65 14.65
CA GLU A 146 -31.76 7.23 15.98
C GLU A 146 -30.35 7.75 16.29
N ILE A 147 -29.46 7.80 15.28
CA ILE A 147 -28.14 8.39 15.46
C ILE A 147 -28.24 9.89 15.74
N GLU A 148 -29.12 10.62 15.06
CA GLU A 148 -29.33 12.04 15.36
C GLU A 148 -29.90 12.26 16.78
N LEU A 149 -30.75 11.35 17.26
CA LEU A 149 -31.22 11.37 18.65
C LEU A 149 -30.09 11.11 19.65
N GLU A 150 -29.13 10.26 19.33
CA GLU A 150 -27.97 10.01 20.21
C GLU A 150 -26.95 11.16 20.19
N LYS A 151 -27.00 12.06 19.21
CA LYS A 151 -26.15 13.25 19.11
C LYS A 151 -26.65 14.45 19.93
N VAL A 152 -27.89 14.41 20.44
CA VAL A 152 -28.44 15.51 21.25
C VAL A 152 -27.67 15.66 22.56
N PRO A 153 -27.68 16.85 23.21
CA PRO A 153 -26.96 17.05 24.47
C PRO A 153 -27.29 16.00 25.53
N GLY A 154 -26.28 15.29 26.02
CA GLY A 154 -26.42 14.19 26.97
C GLY A 154 -26.71 12.81 26.36
N GLY A 155 -26.81 12.70 25.03
CA GLY A 155 -26.91 11.42 24.30
C GLY A 155 -25.57 10.68 24.23
N ARG A 156 -25.57 9.42 23.77
CA ARG A 156 -24.35 8.58 23.74
C ARG A 156 -23.31 9.02 22.72
N LEU A 157 -23.71 9.80 21.71
CA LEU A 157 -22.83 10.36 20.69
C LEU A 157 -22.55 11.85 20.92
N ASP A 158 -23.04 12.43 22.02
CA ASP A 158 -22.76 13.82 22.37
C ASP A 158 -21.30 14.02 22.79
N GLN A 159 -20.65 15.02 22.20
CA GLN A 159 -19.26 15.42 22.50
C GLN A 159 -18.21 14.28 22.49
N ILE A 160 -18.48 13.17 21.80
CA ILE A 160 -17.51 12.07 21.70
C ILE A 160 -16.31 12.50 20.84
N ALA A 161 -15.11 12.09 21.27
CA ALA A 161 -13.86 12.33 20.54
C ALA A 161 -13.14 10.98 20.29
N PRO A 162 -12.81 10.64 19.04
CA PRO A 162 -13.25 11.27 17.78
C PRO A 162 -14.79 11.23 17.60
N SER A 163 -15.31 12.18 16.80
CA SER A 163 -16.74 12.25 16.49
C SER A 163 -17.21 10.98 15.77
N PHE A 164 -18.52 10.72 15.77
CA PHE A 164 -19.06 9.55 15.06
C PHE A 164 -18.69 9.55 13.57
N GLU A 165 -18.77 10.72 12.92
CA GLU A 165 -18.39 10.87 11.51
C GLU A 165 -16.89 10.65 11.28
N ASP A 166 -16.04 11.16 12.19
CA ASP A 166 -14.59 10.95 12.11
C ASP A 166 -14.24 9.47 12.30
N ARG A 167 -14.94 8.75 13.19
CA ARG A 167 -14.77 7.30 13.36
C ARG A 167 -15.10 6.54 12.10
N ILE A 168 -16.19 6.88 11.42
CA ILE A 168 -16.52 6.30 10.12
C ILE A 168 -15.39 6.55 9.14
N LYS A 169 -14.89 7.79 9.03
CA LYS A 169 -13.77 8.12 8.12
C LYS A 169 -12.50 7.32 8.43
N ILE A 170 -12.18 7.13 9.72
CA ILE A 170 -11.05 6.31 10.16
C ILE A 170 -11.24 4.85 9.71
N TYR A 171 -12.40 4.25 9.98
CA TYR A 171 -12.67 2.87 9.57
C TYR A 171 -12.72 2.69 8.05
N VAL A 172 -13.27 3.65 7.29
CA VAL A 172 -13.23 3.63 5.83
C VAL A 172 -11.78 3.59 5.36
N LYS A 173 -10.93 4.45 5.92
CA LYS A 173 -9.51 4.48 5.59
C LYS A 173 -8.84 3.15 5.90
N ASP A 174 -9.09 2.57 7.07
CA ASP A 174 -8.48 1.29 7.47
C ASP A 174 -8.90 0.15 6.54
N ILE A 175 -10.21 0.02 6.23
CA ILE A 175 -10.70 -1.02 5.31
C ILE A 175 -10.04 -0.89 3.93
N VAL A 176 -10.05 0.33 3.37
CA VAL A 176 -9.49 0.58 2.03
C VAL A 176 -7.98 0.31 1.99
N LEU A 177 -7.24 0.70 3.03
CA LEU A 177 -5.81 0.42 3.12
C LEU A 177 -5.52 -1.07 3.25
N ASP A 178 -6.30 -1.80 4.05
CA ASP A 178 -6.16 -3.25 4.22
C ASP A 178 -6.45 -4.01 2.91
N GLU A 179 -7.48 -3.60 2.17
CA GLU A 179 -7.81 -4.16 0.85
C GLU A 179 -6.68 -3.92 -0.15
N GLU A 180 -6.12 -2.70 -0.21
CA GLU A 180 -5.02 -2.38 -1.11
C GLU A 180 -3.75 -3.15 -0.73
N LEU A 181 -3.45 -3.31 0.56
CA LEU A 181 -2.34 -4.13 1.05
C LEU A 181 -2.51 -5.61 0.66
N LYS A 182 -3.71 -6.16 0.79
CA LYS A 182 -4.02 -7.54 0.35
C LYS A 182 -3.83 -7.70 -1.15
N LYS A 183 -4.34 -6.75 -1.95
CA LYS A 183 -4.20 -6.75 -3.40
C LYS A 183 -2.72 -6.69 -3.81
N ARG A 184 -1.94 -5.82 -3.19
CA ARG A 184 -0.50 -5.70 -3.45
C ARG A 184 0.26 -6.99 -3.13
N LYS A 185 -0.02 -7.62 -1.98
CA LYS A 185 0.57 -8.92 -1.60
C LYS A 185 0.18 -10.03 -2.58
N ALA A 186 -1.07 -10.06 -3.04
CA ALA A 186 -1.52 -11.05 -4.00
C ALA A 186 -0.82 -10.90 -5.36
N ILE A 187 -0.61 -9.67 -5.83
CA ILE A 187 0.14 -9.39 -7.06
C ILE A 187 1.59 -9.85 -6.91
N GLN A 188 2.23 -9.50 -5.80
CA GLN A 188 3.61 -9.90 -5.53
C GLN A 188 3.75 -11.43 -5.50
N HIS A 189 2.89 -12.12 -4.74
CA HIS A 189 2.90 -13.58 -4.66
C HIS A 189 2.65 -14.23 -6.03
N LYS A 190 1.77 -13.65 -6.86
CA LYS A 190 1.52 -14.13 -8.23
C LYS A 190 2.77 -14.00 -9.11
N GLN A 191 3.48 -12.87 -9.01
CA GLN A 191 4.73 -12.65 -9.75
C GLN A 191 5.84 -13.60 -9.31
N GLU A 192 6.00 -13.79 -7.99
CA GLU A 192 6.97 -14.73 -7.42
C GLU A 192 6.68 -16.16 -7.88
N ALA A 193 5.42 -16.60 -7.84
CA ALA A 193 5.00 -17.90 -8.33
C ALA A 193 5.21 -18.08 -9.85
N GLU A 194 5.00 -17.03 -10.64
CA GLU A 194 5.27 -17.05 -12.09
C GLU A 194 6.77 -17.16 -12.39
N ILE A 195 7.61 -16.42 -11.65
CA ILE A 195 9.07 -16.48 -11.76
C ILE A 195 9.57 -17.88 -11.37
N GLU A 196 9.07 -18.43 -10.26
CA GLU A 196 9.43 -19.78 -9.81
C GLU A 196 8.99 -20.85 -10.82
N ALA A 197 7.77 -20.74 -11.35
CA ALA A 197 7.28 -21.66 -12.38
C ALA A 197 8.10 -21.57 -13.67
N ALA A 198 8.51 -20.36 -14.09
CA ALA A 198 9.38 -20.17 -15.25
C ALA A 198 10.76 -20.79 -15.04
N LYS A 199 11.35 -20.63 -13.85
CA LYS A 199 12.63 -21.26 -13.49
C LYS A 199 12.52 -22.78 -13.51
N LEU A 200 11.50 -23.35 -12.87
CA LEU A 200 11.27 -24.80 -12.87
C LEU A 200 11.09 -25.36 -14.29
N ARG A 201 10.39 -24.61 -15.16
CA ARG A 201 10.24 -24.97 -16.57
C ARG A 201 11.57 -24.97 -17.31
N MET A 202 12.40 -23.94 -17.12
CA MET A 202 13.73 -23.87 -17.74
C MET A 202 14.64 -25.01 -17.25
N ASP A 203 14.71 -25.25 -15.94
CA ASP A 203 15.51 -26.32 -15.36
C ASP A 203 15.07 -27.70 -15.90
N ALA A 204 13.75 -27.92 -16.07
CA ALA A 204 13.22 -29.15 -16.65
C ALA A 204 13.54 -29.30 -18.16
N GLU A 205 13.56 -28.20 -18.91
CA GLU A 205 13.97 -28.17 -20.32
C GLU A 205 15.47 -28.46 -20.45
N GLU A 206 16.31 -27.88 -19.59
CA GLU A 206 17.75 -28.17 -19.53
C GLU A 206 18.02 -29.62 -19.15
N GLU A 207 17.35 -30.16 -18.13
CA GLU A 207 17.55 -31.55 -17.72
C GLU A 207 17.11 -32.52 -18.82
N ARG A 208 16.01 -32.22 -19.52
CA ARG A 208 15.59 -32.98 -20.70
C ARG A 208 16.65 -32.93 -21.79
N LYS A 209 17.25 -31.75 -22.03
CA LYS A 209 18.31 -31.58 -23.01
C LYS A 209 19.58 -32.35 -22.62
N ARG A 210 20.03 -32.24 -21.38
CA ARG A 210 21.18 -32.99 -20.84
C ARG A 210 20.98 -34.50 -20.96
N ARG A 211 19.78 -34.99 -20.61
CA ARG A 211 19.44 -36.41 -20.73
C ARG A 211 19.45 -36.87 -22.19
N ALA A 212 18.94 -36.05 -23.12
CA ALA A 212 18.98 -36.35 -24.54
C ALA A 212 20.41 -36.34 -25.10
N GLU A 213 21.24 -35.39 -24.69
CA GLU A 213 22.67 -35.31 -25.05
C GLU A 213 23.44 -36.54 -24.53
N LEU A 214 23.21 -36.97 -23.28
CA LEU A 214 23.81 -38.19 -22.72
C LEU A 214 23.40 -39.46 -23.47
N ASP A 215 22.11 -39.59 -23.81
CA ASP A 215 21.59 -40.73 -24.58
C ASP A 215 22.19 -40.77 -25.98
N THR A 216 22.30 -39.59 -26.63
CA THR A 216 22.92 -39.44 -27.94
C THR A 216 24.40 -39.84 -27.90
N ALA A 217 25.17 -39.33 -26.93
CA ALA A 217 26.58 -39.69 -26.75
C ALA A 217 26.77 -41.18 -26.43
N TRP A 218 25.84 -41.80 -25.69
CA TRP A 218 25.84 -43.24 -25.42
C TRP A 218 25.65 -44.06 -26.69
N GLU A 219 24.68 -43.68 -27.54
CA GLU A 219 24.45 -44.35 -28.83
C GLU A 219 25.59 -44.12 -29.82
N GLU A 220 26.20 -42.94 -29.87
CA GLU A 220 27.37 -42.68 -30.71
C GLU A 220 28.57 -43.56 -30.27
N ALA A 221 28.83 -43.65 -28.96
CA ALA A 221 29.88 -44.51 -28.42
C ALA A 221 29.53 -46.01 -28.47
N ARG A 222 28.38 -46.41 -29.04
CA ARG A 222 27.92 -47.81 -29.09
C ARG A 222 28.86 -48.68 -29.91
N GLU A 223 29.21 -48.26 -31.13
CA GLU A 223 30.07 -49.04 -32.02
C GLU A 223 31.44 -49.27 -31.39
N ASP A 224 32.06 -48.22 -30.83
CA ASP A 224 33.35 -48.33 -30.14
C ASP A 224 33.30 -49.31 -28.96
N ARG A 225 32.23 -49.26 -28.16
CA ARG A 225 32.02 -50.21 -27.05
C ARG A 225 31.81 -51.63 -27.54
N VAL A 226 31.04 -51.83 -28.61
CA VAL A 226 30.84 -53.13 -29.25
C VAL A 226 32.16 -53.67 -29.79
N GLN A 227 32.99 -52.85 -30.45
CA GLN A 227 34.32 -53.23 -30.90
C GLN A 227 35.26 -53.58 -29.73
N GLY A 228 35.23 -52.79 -28.65
CA GLY A 228 35.93 -53.07 -27.40
C GLY A 228 35.52 -54.41 -26.77
N TRP A 229 34.23 -54.73 -26.74
CA TRP A 229 33.74 -56.01 -26.24
C TRP A 229 34.13 -57.19 -27.15
N ARG A 230 34.02 -57.03 -28.48
CA ARG A 230 34.44 -58.06 -29.45
C ARG A 230 35.92 -58.41 -29.31
N SER A 231 36.78 -57.40 -29.14
CA SER A 231 38.23 -57.58 -28.96
C SER A 231 38.58 -58.21 -27.60
N PHE A 232 37.89 -57.83 -26.51
CA PHE A 232 38.04 -58.47 -25.19
C PHE A 232 37.67 -59.96 -25.21
N ASN A 233 36.54 -60.32 -25.84
CA ASN A 233 36.10 -61.71 -25.99
C ASN A 233 37.07 -62.54 -26.84
N LYS A 234 37.63 -61.95 -27.91
CA LYS A 234 38.67 -62.60 -28.71
C LYS A 234 39.95 -62.85 -27.89
N THR A 235 40.30 -61.93 -27.00
CA THR A 235 41.50 -62.04 -26.13
C THR A 235 41.32 -63.08 -25.01
N THR A 236 40.13 -63.16 -24.40
CA THR A 236 39.80 -64.21 -23.41
C THR A 236 39.73 -65.60 -24.04
N LYS A 237 39.21 -65.75 -25.27
CA LYS A 237 39.29 -67.01 -26.03
C LYS A 237 40.73 -67.42 -26.35
N ARG A 238 41.64 -66.48 -26.61
CA ARG A 238 43.07 -66.76 -26.80
C ARG A 238 43.76 -67.16 -25.49
N ARG A 239 43.43 -66.55 -24.35
CA ARG A 239 43.97 -66.95 -23.03
C ARG A 239 43.52 -68.35 -22.58
N LYS A 240 42.35 -68.83 -23.03
CA LYS A 240 41.93 -70.25 -22.86
C LYS A 240 42.67 -71.23 -23.77
N LYS A 241 43.44 -70.75 -24.76
CA LYS A 241 44.22 -71.56 -25.70
C LYS A 241 45.71 -71.22 -25.61
N GLY A 242 46.39 -71.74 -24.58
CA GLY A 242 47.86 -71.90 -24.61
C GLY A 242 48.44 -72.42 -23.28
N PRO A 243 49.52 -73.24 -23.29
CA PRO A 243 50.07 -74.06 -24.39
C PRO A 243 49.72 -75.56 -24.21
N ALA A 244 49.41 -76.25 -25.31
CA ALA A 244 49.54 -77.70 -25.37
C ALA A 244 51.04 -78.01 -25.54
N VAL A 245 51.58 -78.77 -24.58
CA VAL A 245 52.98 -79.24 -24.55
C VAL A 245 53.26 -80.06 -25.81
N LEU A 246 54.39 -79.74 -26.46
CA LEU A 246 54.96 -80.38 -27.65
C LEU A 246 55.17 -81.88 -27.42
N GLY A 247 54.73 -82.69 -28.38
CA GLY A 247 55.16 -84.07 -28.62
C GLY A 247 55.81 -84.16 -29.98
#